data_AF-A0A6I4J211-F1
#
_entry.id   AF-A0A6I4J211-F1
#
_cell.length_a   1.000
_cell.length_b   1.000
_cell.length_c   1.000
_cell.angle_alpha   90.00
_cell.angle_beta   90.00
_cell.angle_gamma   90.00
#
_symmetry.space_group_name_H-M   'P 1'
#
loop_
_entity.id
_entity.type
_entity.pdbx_description
1 polymer ?
#
loop_
_entity_poly.entity_id
_entity_poly.type
_entity_poly.pdbx_seq_one_letter_code
_entity_poly.pdbx_strand_id
1 'polypeptide(L)'
;MRALPLLALALTLPALNACSSDSSTAAPRPGPIGSTPTPTPTPSPTATGTAFDVTRCLNQQVAPGVSVANLVIPDTVKLDVTKPNGFPNGRGLNDPVVDLTLAVIFLDLTKHPANLLASLPLDPPGNEVKTLPDFPYLAPANGNPPLPPAGGTNFNFRTDPPSAYVRVDRMGMPAVATALVSSSMKNAYNDANPTDDASGKFVVELGTTLTHLTEQLADDFQRLSLNMCATPI
;
A
#
# COMPACT_ATOMS: atom_id res chain seq x y z
N MET A 1 -25.79 -36.74 54.13
CA MET A 1 -25.38 -35.53 54.89
C MET A 1 -23.87 -35.53 54.92
N ARG A 2 -23.08 -34.58 54.40
CA ARG A 2 -23.29 -33.19 53.97
C ARG A 2 -22.52 -32.96 52.66
N ALA A 3 -23.08 -32.11 51.81
CA ALA A 3 -22.40 -31.52 50.66
C ALA A 3 -21.38 -30.47 51.11
N LEU A 4 -20.30 -30.30 50.34
CA LEU A 4 -19.44 -29.11 50.35
C LEU A 4 -19.27 -28.65 48.88
N PRO A 5 -19.52 -27.38 48.56
CA PRO A 5 -19.67 -26.94 47.17
C PRO A 5 -18.32 -26.66 46.49
N LEU A 6 -18.22 -27.01 45.20
CA LEU A 6 -17.22 -26.47 44.29
C LEU A 6 -17.48 -24.97 44.10
N LEU A 7 -16.48 -24.15 44.42
CA LEU A 7 -16.47 -22.73 44.11
C LEU A 7 -16.11 -22.56 42.62
N ALA A 8 -17.13 -22.45 41.76
CA ALA A 8 -16.94 -22.08 40.36
C ALA A 8 -16.72 -20.56 40.26
N LEU A 9 -15.49 -20.17 39.92
CA LEU A 9 -15.16 -18.78 39.63
C LEU A 9 -15.74 -18.42 38.25
N ALA A 10 -16.89 -17.74 38.23
CA ALA A 10 -17.50 -17.25 37.01
C ALA A 10 -16.66 -16.08 36.45
N LEU A 11 -15.94 -16.33 35.36
CA LEU A 11 -15.26 -15.30 34.59
C LEU A 11 -16.30 -14.62 33.69
N THR A 12 -16.84 -13.48 34.12
CA THR A 12 -17.76 -12.67 33.33
C THR A 12 -17.00 -11.95 32.22
N LEU A 13 -17.25 -12.31 30.96
CA LEU A 13 -16.81 -11.51 29.80
C LEU A 13 -17.68 -10.24 29.70
N PRO A 14 -17.11 -9.02 29.62
CA PRO A 14 -17.89 -7.84 29.29
C PRO A 14 -18.18 -7.82 27.79
N ALA A 15 -19.47 -7.72 27.44
CA ALA A 15 -19.91 -7.43 26.08
C ALA A 15 -19.55 -5.99 25.73
N LEU A 16 -18.77 -5.78 24.66
CA LEU A 16 -18.56 -4.45 24.07
C LEU A 16 -19.75 -4.11 23.15
N ASN A 17 -20.65 -3.26 23.64
CA ASN A 17 -21.52 -2.45 22.81
C ASN A 17 -20.85 -1.09 22.57
N ALA A 18 -20.54 -0.73 21.32
CA ALA A 18 -20.45 0.67 20.91
C ALA A 18 -20.43 0.82 19.38
N CYS A 19 -21.51 1.40 18.85
CA CYS A 19 -21.51 2.41 17.79
C CYS A 19 -22.89 3.10 17.81
N SER A 20 -23.05 4.07 18.71
CA SER A 20 -24.13 5.06 18.65
C SER A 20 -23.59 6.36 19.24
N SER A 21 -23.69 7.42 18.46
CA SER A 21 -23.19 8.76 18.75
C SER A 21 -24.08 9.49 19.76
N ASP A 22 -23.44 10.42 20.47
CA ASP A 22 -23.97 11.45 21.38
C ASP A 22 -24.28 11.06 22.84
N SER A 23 -23.27 11.20 23.71
CA SER A 23 -23.36 11.99 24.96
C SER A 23 -22.05 11.96 25.75
N SER A 24 -21.65 13.13 26.24
CA SER A 24 -20.42 13.41 26.98
C SER A 24 -20.31 12.62 28.31
N THR A 25 -19.58 11.50 28.32
CA THR A 25 -18.85 11.00 29.50
C THR A 25 -17.74 10.05 29.03
N ALA A 26 -16.48 10.42 29.29
CA ALA A 26 -15.32 9.65 28.87
C ALA A 26 -15.24 8.29 29.59
N ALA A 27 -14.96 7.22 28.84
CA ALA A 27 -14.64 5.91 29.40
C ALA A 27 -13.33 5.95 30.22
N PRO A 28 -13.15 5.13 31.27
CA PRO A 28 -11.92 5.11 32.06
C PRO A 28 -10.74 4.63 31.21
N ARG A 29 -9.69 5.45 31.15
CA ARG A 29 -8.44 5.16 30.45
C ARG A 29 -7.72 3.98 31.11
N PRO A 30 -7.27 2.95 30.37
CA PRO A 30 -6.36 1.95 30.89
C PRO A 30 -5.08 2.61 31.43
N GLY A 31 -4.64 2.21 32.62
CA GLY A 31 -3.40 2.70 33.22
C GLY A 31 -2.16 2.35 32.39
N PRO A 32 -1.03 3.04 32.61
CA PRO A 32 0.17 2.86 31.79
C PRO A 32 0.70 1.43 31.93
N ILE A 33 0.71 0.70 30.82
CA ILE A 33 1.48 -0.53 30.68
C ILE A 33 2.96 -0.12 30.75
N GLY A 34 3.74 -0.80 31.60
CA GLY A 34 5.17 -0.57 31.76
C GLY A 34 5.86 -0.55 30.40
N SER A 35 6.52 0.56 30.10
CA SER A 35 7.12 0.84 28.80
C SER A 35 8.29 -0.12 28.57
N THR A 36 8.13 -1.09 27.68
CA THR A 36 9.28 -1.69 27.00
C THR A 36 10.05 -0.54 26.35
N PRO A 37 11.38 -0.41 26.54
CA PRO A 37 12.12 0.66 25.90
C PRO A 37 11.97 0.54 24.39
N THR A 38 11.34 1.55 23.78
CA THR A 38 11.33 1.75 22.33
C THR A 38 12.78 1.71 21.86
N PRO A 39 13.14 0.88 20.86
CA PRO A 39 14.48 0.95 20.29
C PRO A 39 14.72 2.40 19.86
N THR A 40 15.81 2.99 20.36
CA THR A 40 16.22 4.33 19.94
C THR A 40 16.34 4.31 18.42
N PRO A 41 15.63 5.18 17.67
CA PRO A 41 15.82 5.26 16.24
C PRO A 41 17.30 5.55 16.02
N THR A 42 17.99 4.68 15.27
CA THR A 42 19.32 4.98 14.77
C THR A 42 19.23 6.34 14.09
N PRO A 43 20.09 7.32 14.43
CA PRO A 43 20.05 8.61 13.77
C PRO A 43 20.14 8.36 12.27
N SER A 44 19.09 8.76 11.55
CA SER A 44 19.12 8.77 10.10
C SER A 44 20.34 9.63 9.74
N PRO A 45 21.28 9.14 8.93
CA PRO A 45 22.36 9.97 8.42
C PRO A 45 21.76 11.28 7.88
N THR A 46 22.43 12.40 8.20
CA THR A 46 22.06 13.68 7.61
C THR A 46 22.26 13.55 6.11
N ALA A 47 21.17 13.65 5.35
CA ALA A 47 21.21 13.63 3.88
C ALA A 47 22.31 14.59 3.42
N THR A 48 23.39 14.03 2.86
CA THR A 48 24.40 14.84 2.20
C THR A 48 23.68 15.40 0.98
N GLY A 49 23.49 16.72 0.94
CA GLY A 49 22.66 17.43 -0.04
C GLY A 49 23.20 17.37 -1.47
N THR A 50 23.28 16.17 -2.03
CA THR A 50 23.53 15.90 -3.44
C THR A 50 22.20 15.97 -4.15
N ALA A 51 22.09 16.88 -5.12
CA ALA A 51 20.93 16.94 -5.99
C ALA A 51 21.01 15.84 -7.05
N PHE A 52 19.86 15.35 -7.52
CA PHE A 52 19.79 14.26 -8.50
C PHE A 52 18.85 14.58 -9.66
N ASP A 53 19.26 14.20 -10.88
CA ASP A 53 18.39 14.15 -12.06
C ASP A 53 17.78 12.75 -12.21
N VAL A 54 16.44 12.67 -12.17
CA VAL A 54 15.65 11.44 -12.29
C VAL A 54 15.14 11.18 -13.72
N THR A 55 15.49 12.02 -14.69
CA THR A 55 15.04 11.91 -16.09
C THR A 55 15.35 10.52 -16.67
N ARG A 56 16.51 9.95 -16.35
CA ARG A 56 16.86 8.59 -16.77
C ARG A 56 15.96 7.52 -16.16
N CYS A 57 15.55 7.68 -14.90
CA CYS A 57 14.65 6.74 -14.22
C CYS A 57 13.30 6.63 -14.91
N LEU A 58 12.75 7.74 -15.40
CA LEU A 58 11.46 7.75 -16.09
C LEU A 58 11.57 7.22 -17.53
N ASN A 59 12.71 7.42 -18.18
CA ASN A 59 12.93 7.07 -19.59
C ASN A 59 13.56 5.70 -19.82
N GLN A 60 14.10 5.04 -18.79
CA GLN A 60 14.65 3.69 -18.94
C GLN A 60 13.56 2.71 -19.38
N GLN A 61 13.95 1.70 -20.16
CA GLN A 61 13.02 0.72 -20.70
C GLN A 61 12.90 -0.50 -19.79
N VAL A 62 11.66 -0.92 -19.53
CA VAL A 62 11.32 -2.17 -18.82
C VAL A 62 11.07 -3.34 -19.80
N ALA A 63 10.79 -2.99 -21.05
CA ALA A 63 10.64 -3.90 -22.18
C ALA A 63 10.91 -3.10 -23.46
N PRO A 64 11.20 -3.75 -24.60
CA PRO A 64 11.45 -3.05 -25.85
C PRO A 64 10.32 -2.06 -26.20
N GLY A 65 10.65 -0.77 -26.24
CA GLY A 65 9.70 0.31 -26.55
C GLY A 65 8.75 0.72 -25.41
N VAL A 66 8.92 0.17 -24.20
CA VAL A 66 8.11 0.51 -23.02
C VAL A 66 9.02 1.11 -21.96
N SER A 67 8.90 2.43 -21.75
CA SER A 67 9.60 3.13 -20.67
C SER A 67 8.89 2.91 -19.32
N VAL A 68 9.59 3.24 -18.23
CA VAL A 68 8.97 3.31 -16.89
C VAL A 68 7.78 4.25 -16.89
N ALA A 69 7.90 5.44 -17.49
CA ALA A 69 6.79 6.38 -17.62
C ALA A 69 5.56 5.76 -18.31
N ASN A 70 5.75 4.93 -19.35
CA ASN A 70 4.65 4.24 -20.03
C ASN A 70 3.94 3.20 -19.17
N LEU A 71 4.61 2.66 -18.14
CA LEU A 71 3.98 1.75 -17.17
C LEU A 71 3.12 2.50 -16.15
N VAL A 72 3.60 3.67 -15.69
CA VAL A 72 2.97 4.40 -14.58
C VAL A 72 1.96 5.46 -15.03
N ILE A 73 2.03 5.90 -16.28
CA ILE A 73 1.18 6.95 -16.86
C ILE A 73 0.53 6.43 -18.16
N PRO A 74 -0.82 6.45 -18.27
CA PRO A 74 -1.78 6.85 -17.25
C PRO A 74 -1.95 5.79 -16.15
N ASP A 75 -2.37 6.20 -14.96
CA ASP A 75 -2.55 5.32 -13.81
C ASP A 75 -3.77 4.41 -14.01
N THR A 76 -3.52 3.30 -14.70
CA THR A 76 -4.50 2.33 -15.16
C THR A 76 -3.86 0.96 -15.19
N VAL A 77 -4.65 -0.07 -14.87
CA VAL A 77 -4.23 -1.46 -15.05
C VAL A 77 -4.31 -1.80 -16.52
N LYS A 78 -3.20 -2.22 -17.11
CA LYS A 78 -3.17 -2.69 -18.50
C LYS A 78 -3.31 -4.20 -18.54
N LEU A 79 -4.11 -4.71 -19.47
CA LEU A 79 -4.27 -6.14 -19.71
C LEU A 79 -4.14 -6.43 -21.21
N ASP A 80 -3.23 -7.32 -21.52
CA ASP A 80 -3.00 -7.95 -22.80
C ASP A 80 -3.34 -9.43 -22.65
N VAL A 81 -4.48 -9.82 -23.22
CA VAL A 81 -5.03 -11.18 -23.11
C VAL A 81 -4.20 -12.23 -23.86
N THR A 82 -3.15 -11.82 -24.56
CA THR A 82 -2.21 -12.72 -25.25
C THR A 82 -0.97 -13.04 -24.41
N LYS A 83 -0.78 -12.34 -23.29
CA LYS A 83 0.36 -12.52 -22.38
C LYS A 83 -0.06 -13.24 -21.11
N PRO A 84 0.88 -13.90 -20.40
CA PRO A 84 0.61 -14.44 -19.08
C PRO A 84 0.04 -13.38 -18.13
N ASN A 85 -0.88 -13.80 -17.26
CA ASN A 85 -1.42 -12.94 -16.20
C ASN A 85 -0.35 -12.63 -15.17
N GLY A 86 -0.45 -11.44 -14.56
CA GLY A 86 0.42 -10.99 -13.47
C GLY A 86 1.13 -9.70 -13.82
N PHE A 87 1.56 -8.95 -12.81
CA PHE A 87 2.12 -7.63 -12.97
C PHE A 87 3.36 -7.65 -13.89
N PRO A 88 3.46 -6.74 -14.87
CA PRO A 88 2.59 -5.59 -15.13
C PRO A 88 1.39 -5.86 -16.06
N ASN A 89 1.19 -7.09 -16.52
CA ASN A 89 0.02 -7.51 -17.31
C ASN A 89 -1.18 -7.87 -16.41
N GLY A 90 -1.83 -6.84 -15.90
CA GLY A 90 -2.77 -6.96 -14.79
C GLY A 90 -2.04 -6.95 -13.45
N ARG A 91 -2.66 -7.54 -12.43
CA ARG A 91 -2.00 -7.90 -11.17
C ARG A 91 -2.75 -9.04 -10.50
N GLY A 92 -2.03 -10.06 -10.07
CA GLY A 92 -2.50 -11.09 -9.17
C GLY A 92 -2.54 -10.59 -7.73
N LEU A 93 -3.19 -11.34 -6.85
CA LEU A 93 -3.32 -11.00 -5.42
C LEU A 93 -1.98 -11.03 -4.68
N ASN A 94 -1.05 -11.88 -5.13
CA ASN A 94 0.24 -12.08 -4.49
C ASN A 94 1.40 -11.43 -5.26
N ASP A 95 1.10 -10.62 -6.27
CA ASP A 95 2.15 -9.94 -7.02
C ASP A 95 2.79 -8.87 -6.11
N PRO A 96 4.13 -8.81 -5.98
CA PRO A 96 4.83 -7.81 -5.18
C PRO A 96 4.88 -6.47 -5.92
N VAL A 97 3.71 -5.91 -6.24
CA VAL A 97 3.54 -4.75 -7.11
C VAL A 97 4.33 -3.55 -6.60
N VAL A 98 4.34 -3.34 -5.28
CA VAL A 98 5.02 -2.19 -4.67
C VAL A 98 6.52 -2.33 -4.86
N ASP A 99 7.11 -3.46 -4.51
CA ASP A 99 8.56 -3.68 -4.59
C ASP A 99 9.08 -3.70 -6.03
N LEU A 100 8.32 -4.29 -6.95
CA LEU A 100 8.61 -4.22 -8.38
C LEU A 100 8.59 -2.78 -8.88
N THR A 101 7.58 -1.99 -8.47
CA THR A 101 7.48 -0.59 -8.90
C THR A 101 8.60 0.25 -8.29
N LEU A 102 8.91 0.09 -6.99
CA LEU A 102 10.00 0.79 -6.32
C LEU A 102 11.36 0.46 -6.95
N ALA A 103 11.61 -0.81 -7.26
CA ALA A 103 12.84 -1.21 -7.95
C ALA A 103 12.95 -0.53 -9.32
N VAL A 104 11.87 -0.49 -10.09
CA VAL A 104 11.84 0.10 -11.44
C VAL A 104 12.00 1.63 -11.44
N ILE A 105 11.46 2.34 -10.43
CA ILE A 105 11.56 3.81 -10.37
C ILE A 105 12.89 4.31 -9.78
N PHE A 106 13.58 3.51 -8.94
CA PHE A 106 14.82 3.93 -8.28
C PHE A 106 16.08 3.29 -8.84
N LEU A 107 16.05 2.02 -9.26
CA LEU A 107 17.24 1.28 -9.65
C LEU A 107 17.55 1.42 -11.14
N ASP A 108 18.84 1.33 -11.46
CA ASP A 108 19.32 1.17 -12.82
C ASP A 108 19.05 -0.25 -13.32
N LEU A 109 18.09 -0.41 -14.22
CA LEU A 109 17.69 -1.72 -14.75
C LEU A 109 18.76 -2.39 -15.63
N THR A 110 19.82 -1.67 -16.00
CA THR A 110 21.00 -2.27 -16.66
C THR A 110 21.98 -2.91 -15.69
N LYS A 111 21.81 -2.65 -14.38
CA LYS A 111 22.68 -3.13 -13.29
C LYS A 111 21.94 -4.06 -12.34
N HIS A 112 20.65 -3.82 -12.14
CA HIS A 112 19.82 -4.54 -11.18
C HIS A 112 18.56 -5.07 -11.87
N PRO A 113 18.08 -6.28 -11.53
CA PRO A 113 16.83 -6.78 -12.07
C PRO A 113 15.64 -6.06 -11.42
N ALA A 114 14.53 -5.93 -12.16
CA ALA A 114 13.30 -5.28 -11.67
C ALA A 114 12.67 -5.96 -10.44
N ASN A 115 13.04 -7.21 -10.14
CA ASN A 115 12.57 -7.96 -8.98
C ASN A 115 13.54 -7.94 -7.79
N LEU A 116 14.59 -7.12 -7.81
CA LEU A 116 15.61 -7.12 -6.75
C LEU A 116 14.99 -6.86 -5.37
N LEU A 117 14.20 -5.79 -5.23
CA LEU A 117 13.59 -5.43 -3.95
C LEU A 117 12.57 -6.48 -3.50
N ALA A 118 11.76 -7.01 -4.43
CA ALA A 118 10.81 -8.08 -4.16
C ALA A 118 11.48 -9.41 -3.74
N SER A 119 12.76 -9.58 -4.05
CA SER A 119 13.53 -10.77 -3.66
C SER A 119 14.15 -10.63 -2.27
N LEU A 120 14.05 -9.45 -1.64
CA LEU A 120 14.47 -9.26 -0.26
C LEU A 120 13.40 -9.85 0.68
N PRO A 121 13.79 -10.51 1.78
CA PRO A 121 12.84 -11.09 2.73
C PRO A 121 12.27 -10.02 3.68
N LEU A 122 11.79 -8.91 3.12
CA LEU A 122 11.19 -7.79 3.85
C LEU A 122 9.66 -7.83 3.84
N ASP A 123 9.09 -8.40 2.79
CA ASP A 123 7.64 -8.55 2.68
C ASP A 123 7.11 -9.60 3.67
N PRO A 124 5.91 -9.38 4.22
CA PRO A 124 5.21 -10.46 4.90
C PRO A 124 5.01 -11.63 3.91
N PRO A 125 5.15 -12.88 4.35
CA PRO A 125 5.09 -14.07 3.48
C PRO A 125 3.70 -14.29 2.84
N GLY A 126 2.72 -13.47 3.19
CA GLY A 126 1.38 -13.48 2.63
C GLY A 126 0.36 -12.92 3.63
N ASN A 127 -0.91 -12.92 3.22
CA ASN A 127 -2.03 -12.60 4.09
C ASN A 127 -2.13 -13.62 5.25
N GLU A 128 -2.55 -13.18 6.44
CA GLU A 128 -2.64 -14.04 7.62
C GLU A 128 -3.61 -15.20 7.41
N VAL A 129 -4.65 -14.98 6.61
CA VAL A 129 -5.59 -16.01 6.15
C VAL A 129 -5.46 -16.14 4.64
N LYS A 130 -5.21 -17.37 4.19
CA LYS A 130 -5.00 -17.66 2.76
C LYS A 130 -6.26 -17.36 1.93
N THR A 131 -6.07 -16.69 0.81
CA THR A 131 -7.11 -16.47 -0.20
C THR A 131 -7.55 -17.80 -0.82
N LEU A 132 -8.82 -17.86 -1.22
CA LEU A 132 -9.35 -19.04 -1.91
C LEU A 132 -8.73 -19.17 -3.30
N PRO A 133 -8.49 -20.40 -3.81
CA PRO A 133 -7.92 -20.61 -5.14
C PRO A 133 -8.94 -20.35 -6.27
N ASP A 134 -10.22 -20.27 -5.94
CA ASP A 134 -11.32 -20.06 -6.86
C ASP A 134 -12.03 -18.73 -6.58
N PHE A 135 -12.66 -18.17 -7.61
CA PHE A 135 -13.48 -16.96 -7.49
C PHE A 135 -14.52 -17.12 -6.36
N PRO A 136 -14.68 -16.13 -5.47
CA PRO A 136 -14.22 -14.73 -5.55
C PRO A 136 -12.82 -14.46 -4.96
N TYR A 137 -12.02 -15.48 -4.66
CA TYR A 137 -10.67 -15.37 -4.11
C TYR A 137 -10.58 -14.65 -2.73
N LEU A 138 -11.71 -14.41 -2.08
CA LEU A 138 -11.76 -13.77 -0.76
C LEU A 138 -11.23 -14.73 0.31
N ALA A 139 -10.30 -14.26 1.13
CA ALA A 139 -9.91 -14.98 2.33
C ALA A 139 -11.11 -15.08 3.31
N PRO A 140 -11.26 -16.18 4.05
CA PRO A 140 -12.12 -16.21 5.23
C PRO A 140 -11.83 -15.03 6.16
N ALA A 141 -12.84 -14.63 6.94
CA ALA A 141 -12.66 -13.52 7.86
C ALA A 141 -11.57 -13.83 8.91
N ASN A 142 -10.81 -12.80 9.27
CA ASN A 142 -9.85 -12.90 10.37
C ASN A 142 -10.60 -13.08 11.70
N GLY A 143 -10.25 -14.13 12.45
CA GLY A 143 -10.85 -14.44 13.74
C GLY A 143 -12.30 -14.95 13.64
N ASN A 144 -13.10 -14.68 14.67
CA ASN A 144 -14.50 -15.08 14.76
C ASN A 144 -15.41 -13.85 14.77
N PRO A 145 -15.55 -13.11 13.65
CA PRO A 145 -16.50 -12.01 13.61
C PRO A 145 -17.92 -12.55 13.85
N PRO A 146 -18.81 -11.74 14.47
CA PRO A 146 -20.21 -12.10 14.59
C PRO A 146 -20.80 -12.40 13.21
N LEU A 147 -21.18 -13.65 12.98
CA LEU A 147 -21.88 -14.04 11.77
C LEU A 147 -23.38 -13.81 11.98
N PRO A 148 -24.10 -13.29 10.98
CA PRO A 148 -25.55 -13.27 11.04
C PRO A 148 -26.06 -14.72 11.18
N PRO A 149 -27.16 -14.96 11.90
CA PRO A 149 -27.83 -16.25 11.90
C PRO A 149 -28.09 -16.70 10.46
N ALA A 150 -28.05 -18.02 10.20
CA ALA A 150 -28.31 -18.56 8.88
C ALA A 150 -29.63 -18.00 8.32
N GLY A 151 -29.55 -17.32 7.17
CA GLY A 151 -30.70 -16.64 6.56
C GLY A 151 -30.89 -15.18 6.97
N GLY A 152 -29.84 -14.46 7.39
CA GLY A 152 -29.93 -13.01 7.64
C GLY A 152 -30.57 -12.25 6.46
N THR A 153 -31.62 -11.49 6.72
CA THR A 153 -32.38 -10.73 5.70
C THR A 153 -32.25 -9.21 5.84
N ASN A 154 -31.64 -8.72 6.92
CA ASN A 154 -31.57 -7.30 7.26
C ASN A 154 -30.30 -6.62 6.71
N PHE A 155 -29.94 -6.90 5.47
CA PHE A 155 -28.86 -6.19 4.79
C PHE A 155 -29.39 -4.87 4.23
N ASN A 156 -28.89 -3.75 4.74
CA ASN A 156 -29.16 -2.43 4.17
C ASN A 156 -28.11 -2.09 3.11
N PHE A 157 -28.37 -2.47 1.86
CA PHE A 157 -27.53 -2.07 0.73
C PHE A 157 -27.89 -0.64 0.32
N ARG A 158 -26.88 0.23 0.17
CA ARG A 158 -27.11 1.58 -0.37
C ARG A 158 -27.68 1.49 -1.77
N THR A 159 -28.71 2.28 -2.04
CA THR A 159 -29.37 2.41 -3.35
C THR A 159 -29.05 3.74 -4.04
N ASP A 160 -28.10 4.51 -3.49
CA ASP A 160 -27.68 5.77 -4.08
C ASP A 160 -27.14 5.56 -5.50
N PRO A 161 -27.41 6.48 -6.45
CA PRO A 161 -26.88 6.36 -7.81
C PRO A 161 -25.34 6.48 -7.80
N PRO A 162 -24.63 5.97 -8.83
CA PRO A 162 -23.18 6.11 -8.94
C PRO A 162 -22.68 7.56 -8.80
N SER A 163 -23.48 8.54 -9.22
CA SER A 163 -23.17 9.97 -9.09
C SER A 163 -23.16 10.50 -7.65
N ALA A 164 -23.66 9.73 -6.68
CA ALA A 164 -23.58 10.05 -5.26
C ALA A 164 -22.23 9.65 -4.64
N TYR A 165 -21.39 8.92 -5.38
CA TYR A 165 -20.07 8.50 -4.94
C TYR A 165 -19.00 9.35 -5.60
N VAL A 166 -17.95 9.64 -4.84
CA VAL A 166 -16.73 10.30 -5.34
C VAL A 166 -15.59 9.30 -5.32
N ARG A 167 -14.61 9.50 -6.21
CA ARG A 167 -13.42 8.67 -6.26
C ARG A 167 -12.48 9.11 -5.14
N VAL A 168 -12.27 8.25 -4.16
CA VAL A 168 -11.39 8.55 -3.01
C VAL A 168 -9.94 8.23 -3.32
N ASP A 169 -9.70 7.23 -4.16
CA ASP A 169 -8.34 6.85 -4.55
C ASP A 169 -8.29 6.22 -5.94
N ARG A 170 -7.12 6.31 -6.57
CA ARG A 170 -6.82 5.68 -7.85
C ARG A 170 -5.67 4.70 -7.66
N MET A 171 -5.94 3.43 -7.93
CA MET A 171 -5.05 2.31 -7.60
C MET A 171 -4.68 1.50 -8.84
N GLY A 172 -4.46 2.16 -9.98
CA GLY A 172 -3.94 1.48 -11.18
C GLY A 172 -2.51 0.98 -10.94
N MET A 173 -1.70 1.85 -10.31
CA MET A 173 -0.30 1.69 -9.93
C MET A 173 -0.15 2.12 -8.46
N PRO A 174 -0.40 1.20 -7.52
CA PRO A 174 -0.50 1.52 -6.09
C PRO A 174 0.70 2.30 -5.53
N ALA A 175 1.94 1.92 -5.87
CA ALA A 175 3.12 2.61 -5.37
C ALA A 175 3.22 4.07 -5.86
N VAL A 176 2.74 4.37 -7.08
CA VAL A 176 2.77 5.73 -7.62
C VAL A 176 1.79 6.62 -6.86
N ALA A 177 0.54 6.18 -6.74
CA ALA A 177 -0.50 6.93 -6.05
C ALA A 177 -0.19 7.10 -4.55
N THR A 178 0.49 6.15 -3.92
CA THR A 178 0.84 6.20 -2.49
C THR A 178 2.12 6.96 -2.21
N ALA A 179 3.19 6.76 -2.99
CA ALA A 179 4.51 7.30 -2.67
C ALA A 179 4.90 8.54 -3.50
N LEU A 180 4.42 8.66 -4.74
CA LEU A 180 4.87 9.72 -5.66
C LEU A 180 3.89 10.88 -5.80
N VAL A 181 2.65 10.73 -5.31
CA VAL A 181 1.67 11.82 -5.25
C VAL A 181 1.72 12.45 -3.87
N SER A 182 2.12 13.72 -3.78
CA SER A 182 2.17 14.44 -2.51
C SER A 182 0.78 14.59 -1.87
N SER A 183 0.76 14.77 -0.55
CA SER A 183 -0.47 15.03 0.21
C SER A 183 -1.25 16.24 -0.32
N SER A 184 -0.56 17.29 -0.79
CA SER A 184 -1.19 18.47 -1.40
C SER A 184 -1.88 18.18 -2.72
N MET A 185 -1.39 17.21 -3.49
CA MET A 185 -1.92 16.86 -4.80
C MET A 185 -2.87 15.66 -4.79
N LYS A 186 -3.00 14.97 -3.66
CA LYS A 186 -3.75 13.71 -3.55
C LYS A 186 -5.21 13.83 -4.00
N ASN A 187 -5.94 14.85 -3.54
CA ASN A 187 -7.34 15.06 -3.97
C ASN A 187 -7.41 15.39 -5.47
N ALA A 188 -6.57 16.30 -5.97
CA ALA A 188 -6.56 16.68 -7.37
C ALA A 188 -6.20 15.50 -8.30
N TYR A 189 -5.29 14.62 -7.86
CA TYR A 189 -4.94 13.37 -8.54
C TYR A 189 -6.12 12.40 -8.55
N ASN A 190 -6.73 12.19 -7.37
CA ASN A 190 -7.87 11.31 -7.19
C ASN A 190 -9.14 11.82 -7.86
N ASP A 191 -9.28 13.10 -8.15
CA ASP A 191 -10.40 13.70 -8.89
C ASP A 191 -10.18 13.74 -10.42
N ALA A 192 -8.96 13.49 -10.90
CA ALA A 192 -8.64 13.49 -12.32
C ALA A 192 -8.97 12.18 -13.06
N ASN A 193 -9.04 12.26 -14.39
CA ASN A 193 -9.29 11.13 -15.28
C ASN A 193 -7.97 10.59 -15.88
N PRO A 194 -7.94 9.32 -16.33
CA PRO A 194 -6.77 8.76 -17.02
C PRO A 194 -6.29 9.58 -18.24
N THR A 195 -7.20 10.27 -18.93
CA THR A 195 -6.85 11.18 -20.02
C THR A 195 -6.02 12.37 -19.57
N ASP A 196 -6.21 12.83 -18.34
CA ASP A 196 -5.44 13.93 -17.76
C ASP A 196 -4.00 13.49 -17.48
N ASP A 197 -3.79 12.27 -16.96
CA ASP A 197 -2.43 11.76 -16.80
C ASP A 197 -1.73 11.60 -18.16
N ALA A 198 -2.46 11.08 -19.16
CA ALA A 198 -1.94 10.90 -20.51
C ALA A 198 -1.55 12.23 -21.17
N SER A 199 -2.20 13.34 -20.78
CA SER A 199 -1.82 14.70 -21.16
C SER A 199 -0.63 15.27 -20.37
N GLY A 200 -0.10 14.52 -19.40
CA GLY A 200 1.06 14.88 -18.60
C GLY A 200 0.75 15.72 -17.35
N LYS A 201 -0.52 15.86 -16.95
CA LYS A 201 -0.96 16.75 -15.86
C LYS A 201 -0.16 16.55 -14.55
N PHE A 202 0.24 15.32 -14.24
CA PHE A 202 0.95 14.99 -13.00
C PHE A 202 2.43 14.65 -13.19
N VAL A 203 2.99 14.78 -14.39
CA VAL A 203 4.39 14.41 -14.67
C VAL A 203 5.37 15.21 -13.80
N VAL A 204 5.14 16.53 -13.67
CA VAL A 204 5.98 17.41 -12.85
C VAL A 204 5.90 17.05 -11.36
N GLU A 205 4.69 16.77 -10.87
CA GLU A 205 4.45 16.35 -9.48
C GLU A 205 5.18 15.04 -9.15
N LEU A 206 5.00 14.03 -10.00
CA LEU A 206 5.63 12.72 -9.83
C LEU A 206 7.15 12.81 -9.91
N GLY A 207 7.67 13.59 -10.86
CA GLY A 207 9.11 13.84 -11.00
C GLY A 207 9.71 14.55 -9.79
N THR A 208 9.04 15.58 -9.28
CA THR A 208 9.48 16.36 -8.11
C THR A 208 9.54 15.46 -6.87
N THR A 209 8.49 14.69 -6.62
CA THR A 209 8.46 13.76 -5.47
C THR A 209 9.50 12.66 -5.62
N LEU A 210 9.69 12.12 -6.83
CA LEU A 210 10.74 11.12 -7.09
C LEU A 210 12.15 11.68 -6.84
N THR A 211 12.43 12.92 -7.26
CA THR A 211 13.71 13.59 -6.96
C THR A 211 13.92 13.72 -5.46
N HIS A 212 12.93 14.23 -4.71
CA HIS A 212 13.06 14.37 -3.26
C HIS A 212 13.29 13.03 -2.56
N LEU A 213 12.56 11.98 -2.94
CA LEU A 213 12.78 10.64 -2.37
C LEU A 213 14.15 10.08 -2.75
N THR A 214 14.62 10.34 -3.98
CA THR A 214 15.97 9.93 -4.42
C THR A 214 17.03 10.60 -3.56
N GLU A 215 16.94 11.90 -3.33
CA GLU A 215 17.87 12.66 -2.49
C GLU A 215 17.89 12.15 -1.05
N GLN A 216 16.72 11.76 -0.51
CA GLN A 216 16.60 11.22 0.85
C GLN A 216 17.12 9.78 0.98
N LEU A 217 17.08 8.97 -0.08
CA LEU A 217 17.43 7.55 -0.06
C LEU A 217 18.78 7.24 -0.71
N ALA A 218 19.42 8.24 -1.32
CA ALA A 218 20.64 8.05 -2.11
C ALA A 218 21.77 7.42 -1.30
N ASP A 219 21.98 7.87 -0.07
CA ASP A 219 23.01 7.36 0.82
C ASP A 219 22.70 5.94 1.32
N ASP A 220 21.43 5.62 1.56
CA ASP A 220 20.97 4.27 1.86
C ASP A 220 21.24 3.32 0.69
N PHE A 221 20.91 3.71 -0.55
CA PHE A 221 21.21 2.92 -1.74
C PHE A 221 22.72 2.73 -1.94
N GLN A 222 23.51 3.78 -1.73
CA GLN A 222 24.98 3.68 -1.78
C GLN A 222 25.52 2.72 -0.72
N ARG A 223 25.02 2.80 0.53
CA ARG A 223 25.40 1.90 1.62
C ARG A 223 25.08 0.44 1.30
N LEU A 224 23.99 0.20 0.57
CA LEU A 224 23.59 -1.12 0.10
C LEU A 224 24.23 -1.55 -1.23
N SER A 225 25.12 -0.72 -1.81
CA SER A 225 25.73 -0.97 -3.13
C SER A 225 24.71 -1.15 -4.26
N LEU A 226 23.57 -0.48 -4.16
CA LEU A 226 22.53 -0.46 -5.18
C LEU A 226 22.77 0.71 -6.13
N ASN A 227 22.77 0.43 -7.43
CA ASN A 227 22.96 1.45 -8.46
C ASN A 227 21.60 2.06 -8.79
N MET A 228 21.46 3.35 -8.50
CA MET A 228 20.28 4.11 -8.88
C MET A 228 20.31 4.45 -10.37
N CYS A 229 19.13 4.62 -10.97
CA CYS A 229 19.00 5.16 -12.32
C CYS A 229 19.28 6.67 -12.37
N ALA A 230 19.06 7.39 -11.26
CA ALA A 230 19.25 8.82 -11.14
C ALA A 230 20.75 9.18 -11.10
N THR A 231 21.09 10.37 -11.60
CA THR A 231 22.48 10.83 -11.69
C THR A 231 22.69 12.08 -10.84
N PRO A 232 23.81 12.18 -10.08
CA PRO A 232 24.16 13.41 -9.36
C PRO A 232 24.29 14.61 -10.31
N ILE A 233 23.90 15.79 -9.85
CA ILE A 233 24.05 17.07 -10.57
C ILE A 233 24.75 18.14 -9.73
#